data_AF-A0A1V6MJL5-F1
#
_entry.id   AF-A0A1V6MJL5-F1
#
_cell.length_a   1.000
_cell.length_b   1.000
_cell.length_c   1.000
_cell.angle_alpha   90.00
_cell.angle_beta   90.00
_cell.angle_gamma   90.00
#
_symmetry.space_group_name_H-M   'P 1'
#
loop_
_entity.id
_entity.type
_entity.pdbx_description
1 polymer ?
#
loop_
_entity_poly.entity_id
_entity_poly.type
_entity_poly.pdbx_seq_one_letter_code
_entity_poly.pdbx_strand_id
1 'polypeptide(L)'
;MAWEEWEQVKAAAGEPGGHARMRLNQLPVDQGASGGAGDLVVSQDDLGAVGHDAYLLWDALRTAADIAGAGADKSGEGSTAQAASSLTSHGFAMGAGLTKTVEIWTSQAKSVLQACAHISNHLDFTKKLHAEDDAKIAAQTAAIDGGALSVSVLSKYFQ
;
A
#
# COMPACT_ATOMS: atom_id res chain seq x y z
N MET A 1 20.01 32.17 24.30
CA MET A 1 18.56 32.24 24.63
C MET A 1 17.79 31.03 24.11
N ALA A 2 17.46 30.86 22.81
CA ALA A 2 16.70 29.67 22.36
C ALA A 2 17.44 28.32 22.51
N TRP A 3 18.77 28.36 22.54
CA TRP A 3 19.62 27.17 22.63
C TRP A 3 19.67 26.56 24.04
N GLU A 4 19.66 27.41 25.07
CA GLU A 4 19.67 26.97 26.48
C GLU A 4 18.34 26.32 26.88
N GLU A 5 17.22 26.82 26.35
CA GLU A 5 15.92 26.19 26.56
C GLU A 5 15.82 24.84 25.85
N TRP A 6 16.50 24.67 24.72
CA TRP A 6 16.53 23.39 24.00
C TRP A 6 17.36 22.33 24.74
N GLU A 7 18.45 22.71 25.37
CA GLU A 7 19.23 21.81 26.24
C GLU A 7 18.48 21.41 27.51
N GLN A 8 17.75 22.35 28.13
CA GLN A 8 16.94 22.05 29.31
C GLN A 8 15.83 21.04 29.01
N VAL A 9 15.17 21.17 27.85
CA VAL A 9 14.12 20.23 27.42
C VAL A 9 14.69 18.83 27.13
N LYS A 10 15.89 18.72 26.55
CA LYS A 10 16.57 17.42 26.38
C LYS A 10 16.97 16.77 27.70
N ALA A 11 17.50 17.56 28.62
CA ALA A 11 17.90 17.05 29.94
C ALA A 11 16.68 16.51 30.72
N ALA A 12 15.55 17.21 30.65
CA ALA A 12 14.29 16.77 31.26
C ALA A 12 13.71 15.49 30.64
N ALA A 13 13.97 15.23 29.35
CA ALA A 13 13.54 14.01 28.67
C ALA A 13 14.43 12.79 28.98
N GLY A 14 15.66 13.00 29.50
CA GLY A 14 16.62 11.96 29.82
C GLY A 14 16.62 11.51 31.29
N GLU A 15 15.83 12.13 32.17
CA GLU A 15 15.77 11.73 33.57
C GLU A 15 15.12 10.33 33.74
N PRO A 16 15.73 9.42 34.52
CA PRO A 16 15.21 8.05 34.74
C PRO A 16 13.80 7.96 35.35
N GLY A 17 13.23 9.07 35.82
CA GLY A 17 11.86 9.18 36.34
C GLY A 17 10.91 10.02 35.48
N GLY A 18 11.39 10.60 34.39
CA GLY A 18 10.60 11.37 33.42
C GLY A 18 9.82 10.43 32.52
N HIS A 19 8.64 10.01 32.98
CA HIS A 19 7.78 9.08 32.25
C HIS A 19 7.17 9.72 30.97
N ALA A 20 7.98 9.92 29.93
CA ALA A 20 7.51 9.72 28.56
C ALA A 20 7.24 8.22 28.37
N ARG A 21 6.19 7.72 29.01
CA ARG A 21 5.70 6.36 28.79
C ARG A 21 5.23 6.31 27.34
N MET A 22 6.08 5.79 26.46
CA MET A 22 5.62 5.20 25.20
C MET A 22 4.54 4.18 25.57
N ARG A 23 3.28 4.57 25.40
CA ARG A 23 2.16 3.66 25.58
C ARG A 23 2.01 2.86 24.29
N LEU A 24 2.92 1.90 24.11
CA LEU A 24 2.74 0.86 23.10
C LEU A 24 1.56 0.01 23.56
N ASN A 25 0.53 -0.13 22.74
CA ASN A 25 -0.56 -1.07 23.01
C ASN A 25 0.00 -2.49 22.94
N GLN A 26 0.48 -3.04 24.06
CA GLN A 26 0.90 -4.43 24.16
C GLN A 26 -0.22 -5.25 24.78
N LEU A 27 -0.57 -6.35 24.11
CA LEU A 27 -1.37 -7.42 24.71
C LEU A 27 -0.56 -8.06 25.86
N PRO A 28 -1.22 -8.61 26.90
CA PRO A 28 -0.53 -9.27 28.00
C PRO A 28 0.39 -10.37 27.49
N VAL A 29 1.66 -10.30 27.88
CA VAL A 29 2.65 -11.36 27.67
C VAL A 29 2.41 -12.40 28.74
N ASP A 30 1.44 -13.29 28.50
CA ASP A 30 1.30 -14.51 29.29
C ASP A 30 1.36 -15.72 28.37
N GLN A 31 2.52 -16.38 28.46
CA GLN A 31 2.75 -17.82 28.34
C GLN A 31 2.41 -18.49 27.01
N GLY A 32 3.45 -18.67 26.19
CA GLY A 32 3.76 -19.94 25.53
C GLY A 32 2.62 -20.64 24.78
N ALA A 33 2.16 -20.05 23.68
CA ALA A 33 1.61 -20.79 22.54
C ALA A 33 1.74 -19.90 21.29
N SER A 34 2.66 -20.26 20.41
CA SER A 34 2.73 -19.73 19.05
C SER A 34 1.43 -20.10 18.33
N GLY A 35 0.55 -19.12 18.11
CA GLY A 35 -0.73 -19.34 17.42
C GLY A 35 -1.89 -18.56 18.04
N GLY A 36 -1.71 -17.27 18.29
CA GLY A 36 -2.80 -16.37 18.66
C GLY A 36 -3.54 -15.92 17.40
N ALA A 37 -4.88 -15.89 17.47
CA ALA A 37 -5.83 -15.51 16.42
C ALA A 37 -5.75 -14.04 15.93
N GLY A 38 -4.56 -13.46 15.91
CA GLY A 38 -4.26 -12.12 15.38
C GLY A 38 -3.08 -12.10 14.41
N ASP A 39 -2.50 -13.26 14.07
CA ASP A 39 -1.51 -13.33 12.99
C ASP A 39 -2.23 -13.39 11.64
N LEU A 40 -1.93 -12.45 10.75
CA LEU A 40 -2.53 -12.38 9.42
C LEU A 40 -1.93 -13.49 8.56
N VAL A 41 -2.57 -14.65 8.53
CA VAL A 41 -2.24 -15.72 7.60
C VAL A 41 -2.85 -15.37 6.24
N VAL A 42 -2.00 -15.12 5.25
CA VAL A 42 -2.41 -14.79 3.88
C VAL A 42 -1.82 -15.81 2.92
N SER A 43 -2.63 -16.36 2.02
CA SER A 43 -2.15 -17.26 0.98
C SER A 43 -1.73 -16.51 -0.28
N GLN A 44 -0.93 -17.17 -1.14
CA GLN A 44 -0.46 -16.59 -2.40
C GLN A 44 -1.63 -16.26 -3.36
N ASP A 45 -2.73 -17.00 -3.27
CA ASP A 45 -3.94 -16.73 -4.05
C ASP A 45 -4.69 -15.50 -3.53
N ASP A 46 -4.74 -15.30 -2.20
CA ASP A 46 -5.34 -14.10 -1.61
C ASP A 46 -4.57 -12.83 -2.02
N LEU A 47 -3.24 -12.88 -2.03
CA LEU A 47 -2.40 -11.76 -2.52
C LEU A 47 -2.66 -11.47 -4.00
N GLY A 48 -2.84 -12.52 -4.81
CA GLY A 48 -3.19 -12.38 -6.22
C GLY A 48 -4.55 -11.74 -6.42
N ALA A 49 -5.55 -12.13 -5.63
CA ALA A 49 -6.89 -11.56 -5.68
C ALA A 49 -6.89 -10.06 -5.32
N VAL A 50 -6.20 -9.67 -4.24
CA VAL A 50 -6.07 -8.25 -3.85
C VAL A 50 -5.33 -7.44 -4.91
N GLY A 51 -4.26 -7.99 -5.50
CA GLY A 51 -3.52 -7.36 -6.59
C GLY A 51 -4.38 -7.13 -7.83
N HIS A 52 -5.25 -8.09 -8.16
CA HIS A 52 -6.22 -7.99 -9.25
C HIS A 52 -7.30 -6.93 -8.97
N ASP A 53 -7.88 -6.92 -7.77
CA ASP A 53 -8.89 -5.93 -7.38
C ASP A 53 -8.33 -4.50 -7.42
N ALA A 54 -7.08 -4.32 -6.98
CA ALA A 54 -6.38 -3.05 -7.09
C ALA A 54 -6.21 -2.61 -8.55
N TYR A 55 -5.92 -3.54 -9.46
CA TYR A 55 -5.86 -3.26 -10.90
C TYR A 55 -7.23 -2.87 -11.49
N LEU A 56 -8.30 -3.60 -11.13
CA LEU A 56 -9.65 -3.28 -11.58
C LEU A 56 -10.07 -1.89 -11.13
N LEU A 57 -9.80 -1.54 -9.87
CA LEU A 57 -10.08 -0.20 -9.34
C LEU A 57 -9.26 0.87 -10.07
N TRP A 58 -7.98 0.60 -10.35
CA TRP A 58 -7.14 1.49 -11.13
C TRP A 58 -7.71 1.75 -12.54
N ASP A 59 -8.10 0.70 -13.27
CA ASP A 59 -8.58 0.83 -14.64
C ASP A 59 -9.95 1.54 -14.71
N ALA A 60 -10.85 1.19 -13.79
CA ALA A 60 -12.15 1.84 -13.65
C ALA A 60 -11.99 3.34 -13.32
N LEU A 61 -11.16 3.68 -12.33
CA LEU A 61 -10.94 5.07 -11.93
C LEU A 61 -10.25 5.88 -13.04
N ARG A 62 -9.27 5.30 -13.73
CA ARG A 62 -8.57 5.96 -14.84
C ARG A 62 -9.53 6.34 -15.97
N THR A 63 -10.54 5.50 -16.20
CA THR A 63 -11.54 5.72 -17.25
C THR A 63 -12.66 6.66 -16.80
N ALA A 64 -13.09 6.58 -15.54
CA ALA A 64 -14.25 7.31 -15.04
C ALA A 64 -13.95 8.69 -14.44
N ALA A 65 -12.72 8.96 -13.99
CA ALA A 65 -12.44 10.12 -13.14
C ALA A 65 -12.55 11.50 -13.82
N ASP A 66 -12.93 11.63 -15.10
CA ASP A 66 -13.02 12.93 -15.81
C ASP A 66 -11.79 13.84 -15.60
N ILE A 67 -10.60 13.23 -15.45
CA ILE A 67 -9.34 13.94 -15.33
C ILE A 67 -8.75 14.20 -16.72
N ALA A 68 -7.94 15.25 -16.85
CA ALA A 68 -7.26 15.57 -18.10
C ALA A 68 -6.60 14.32 -18.73
N GLY A 69 -6.98 13.99 -19.97
CA GLY A 69 -6.58 12.77 -20.70
C GLY A 69 -7.54 11.57 -20.61
N ALA A 70 -8.62 11.65 -19.81
CA ALA A 70 -9.64 10.60 -19.66
C ALA A 70 -11.04 11.00 -20.20
N GLY A 71 -11.18 12.20 -20.77
CA GLY A 71 -12.45 12.75 -21.25
C GLY A 71 -12.96 12.16 -22.58
N ALA A 72 -14.28 12.27 -22.81
CA ALA A 72 -15.01 11.71 -23.94
C ALA A 72 -14.57 12.21 -25.33
N ASP A 73 -13.93 13.37 -25.43
CA ASP A 73 -13.52 13.97 -26.70
C ASP A 73 -12.03 13.77 -27.05
N LYS A 74 -11.26 13.08 -26.18
CA LYS A 74 -9.80 12.85 -26.33
C LYS A 74 -8.96 14.13 -26.52
N SER A 75 -9.54 15.31 -26.33
CA SER A 75 -8.88 16.61 -26.52
C SER A 75 -7.94 16.98 -25.36
N GLY A 76 -7.98 16.19 -24.29
CA GLY A 76 -7.04 16.28 -23.18
C GLY A 76 -7.62 16.93 -21.93
N GLU A 77 -8.77 17.61 -22.00
CA GLU A 77 -9.42 18.24 -20.84
C GLU A 77 -10.74 17.55 -20.49
N GLY A 78 -10.95 17.28 -19.20
CA GLY A 78 -12.19 16.70 -18.69
C GLY A 78 -13.37 17.67 -18.82
N SER A 79 -14.59 17.15 -18.86
CA SER A 79 -15.83 17.92 -19.02
C SER A 79 -15.98 19.01 -17.94
N THR A 80 -15.51 18.74 -16.73
CA THR A 80 -15.52 19.69 -15.62
C THR A 80 -14.57 20.86 -15.86
N ALA A 81 -13.38 20.62 -16.43
CA ALA A 81 -12.42 21.66 -16.77
C ALA A 81 -12.94 22.55 -17.91
N GLN A 82 -13.57 21.95 -18.92
CA GLN A 82 -14.21 22.68 -20.02
C GLN A 82 -15.35 23.58 -19.52
N ALA A 83 -16.19 23.06 -18.61
CA ALA A 83 -17.24 23.85 -17.97
C ALA A 83 -16.67 25.01 -17.15
N ALA A 84 -15.58 24.78 -16.40
CA ALA A 84 -14.91 25.83 -15.63
C ALA A 84 -14.38 26.95 -16.55
N SER A 85 -13.75 26.58 -17.67
CA SER A 85 -13.26 27.52 -18.69
C SER A 85 -14.39 28.32 -19.33
N SER A 86 -15.50 27.66 -19.71
CA SER A 86 -16.67 28.32 -20.31
C SER A 86 -17.37 29.28 -19.33
N LEU A 87 -17.54 28.87 -18.07
CA LEU A 87 -18.13 29.74 -17.05
C LEU A 87 -17.25 30.96 -16.77
N THR A 88 -15.92 30.75 -16.73
CA THR A 88 -14.95 31.84 -16.55
C THR A 88 -14.98 32.81 -17.72
N SER A 89 -15.00 32.33 -18.97
CA SER A 89 -15.02 33.20 -20.15
C SER A 89 -16.31 34.01 -20.27
N HIS A 90 -17.42 33.52 -19.70
CA HIS A 90 -18.69 34.24 -19.61
C HIS A 90 -18.83 35.12 -18.37
N GLY A 91 -17.78 35.28 -17.56
CA GLY A 91 -17.75 36.18 -16.40
C GLY A 91 -18.44 35.64 -15.14
N PHE A 92 -18.78 34.35 -15.09
CA PHE A 92 -19.37 33.73 -13.91
C PHE A 92 -18.30 33.42 -12.86
N ALA A 93 -18.47 33.94 -11.65
CA ALA A 93 -17.57 33.69 -10.51
C ALA A 93 -17.44 32.18 -10.17
N MET A 94 -18.45 31.38 -10.49
CA MET A 94 -18.43 29.92 -10.31
C MET A 94 -17.32 29.25 -11.12
N GLY A 95 -16.88 29.83 -12.24
CA GLY A 95 -15.80 29.29 -13.07
C GLY A 95 -14.50 29.08 -12.28
N ALA A 96 -14.04 30.10 -11.55
CA ALA A 96 -12.82 30.00 -10.72
C ALA A 96 -12.96 28.96 -9.60
N GLY A 97 -14.14 28.87 -8.99
CA GLY A 97 -14.43 27.84 -7.98
C GLY A 97 -14.37 26.42 -8.56
N LEU A 98 -14.89 26.23 -9.77
CA LEU A 98 -14.88 24.95 -10.46
C LEU A 98 -13.47 24.56 -10.92
N THR A 99 -12.66 25.53 -11.38
CA THR A 99 -11.23 25.32 -11.69
C THR A 99 -10.47 24.76 -10.49
N LYS A 100 -10.58 25.40 -9.32
CA LYS A 100 -9.91 24.92 -8.11
C LYS A 100 -10.41 23.53 -7.70
N THR A 101 -11.70 23.27 -7.88
CA THR A 101 -12.29 21.96 -7.58
C THR A 101 -11.71 20.86 -8.46
N VAL A 102 -11.63 21.08 -9.78
CA VAL A 102 -11.08 20.08 -10.72
C VAL A 102 -9.58 19.87 -10.53
N GLU A 103 -8.81 20.88 -10.13
CA GLU A 103 -7.40 20.76 -9.78
C GLU A 103 -7.20 19.81 -8.58
N ILE A 104 -7.95 20.04 -7.49
CA ILE A 104 -7.88 19.21 -6.28
C ILE A 104 -8.33 17.79 -6.60
N TRP A 105 -9.46 17.63 -7.28
CA TRP A 105 -9.98 16.33 -7.70
C TRP A 105 -8.96 15.55 -8.54
N THR A 106 -8.36 16.21 -9.54
CA THR A 106 -7.35 15.60 -10.40
C THR A 106 -6.13 15.13 -9.60
N SER A 107 -5.68 15.94 -8.64
CA SER A 107 -4.56 15.57 -7.77
C SER A 107 -4.88 14.32 -6.94
N GLN A 108 -6.04 14.31 -6.27
CA GLN A 108 -6.44 13.18 -5.43
C GLN A 108 -6.68 11.89 -6.24
N ALA A 109 -7.35 12.00 -7.40
CA ALA A 109 -7.56 10.87 -8.30
C ALA A 109 -6.22 10.28 -8.77
N LYS A 110 -5.23 11.12 -9.12
CA LYS A 110 -3.88 10.66 -9.47
C LYS A 110 -3.18 9.96 -8.31
N SER A 111 -3.31 10.47 -7.08
CA SER A 111 -2.74 9.82 -5.90
C SER A 111 -3.32 8.42 -5.67
N VAL A 112 -4.65 8.28 -5.78
CA VAL A 112 -5.32 6.97 -5.65
C VAL A 112 -4.91 6.03 -6.79
N LEU A 113 -4.85 6.51 -8.04
CA LEU A 113 -4.36 5.71 -9.17
C LEU A 113 -2.94 5.20 -8.93
N GLN A 114 -2.03 6.06 -8.47
CA GLN A 114 -0.65 5.64 -8.17
C GLN A 114 -0.62 4.59 -7.04
N ALA A 115 -1.42 4.76 -6.00
CA ALA A 115 -1.50 3.79 -4.91
C ALA A 115 -2.01 2.42 -5.39
N CYS A 116 -3.10 2.40 -6.18
CA CYS A 116 -3.65 1.16 -6.72
C CYS A 116 -2.66 0.45 -7.66
N ALA A 117 -1.99 1.19 -8.54
CA ALA A 117 -0.96 0.65 -9.42
C ALA A 117 0.23 0.09 -8.61
N HIS A 118 0.67 0.80 -7.57
CA HIS A 118 1.76 0.35 -6.70
C HIS A 118 1.39 -0.95 -5.95
N ILE A 119 0.19 -1.02 -5.36
CA ILE A 119 -0.30 -2.23 -4.67
C ILE A 119 -0.35 -3.40 -5.65
N SER A 120 -0.99 -3.22 -6.81
CA SER A 120 -1.13 -4.27 -7.82
C SER A 120 0.24 -4.81 -8.26
N ASN A 121 1.15 -3.92 -8.65
CA ASN A 121 2.50 -4.29 -9.08
C ASN A 121 3.31 -4.97 -7.97
N HIS A 122 3.21 -4.48 -6.72
CA HIS A 122 3.94 -5.06 -5.60
C HIS A 122 3.45 -6.47 -5.29
N LEU A 123 2.13 -6.69 -5.26
CA LEU A 123 1.57 -8.02 -4.96
C LEU A 123 1.84 -9.01 -6.08
N ASP A 124 1.80 -8.59 -7.34
CA ASP A 124 2.22 -9.40 -8.49
C ASP A 124 3.69 -9.82 -8.39
N PHE A 125 4.56 -8.89 -7.97
CA PHE A 125 5.97 -9.18 -7.74
C PHE A 125 6.16 -10.19 -6.60
N THR A 126 5.53 -9.94 -5.44
CA THR A 126 5.60 -10.84 -4.27
C THR A 126 5.11 -12.25 -4.62
N LYS A 127 4.00 -12.37 -5.37
CA LYS A 127 3.48 -13.65 -5.83
C LYS A 127 4.48 -14.40 -6.72
N LYS A 128 5.09 -13.71 -7.68
CA LYS A 128 6.11 -14.30 -8.58
C LYS A 128 7.36 -14.75 -7.83
N LEU A 129 7.84 -13.91 -6.92
CA LEU A 129 9.03 -14.20 -6.12
C LEU A 129 8.82 -15.46 -5.25
N HIS A 130 7.71 -15.55 -4.53
CA HIS A 130 7.42 -16.73 -3.71
C HIS A 130 7.24 -18.00 -4.55
N ALA A 131 6.60 -17.91 -5.73
CA ALA A 131 6.50 -19.07 -6.62
C ALA A 131 7.88 -19.56 -7.12
N GLU A 132 8.82 -18.64 -7.36
CA GLU A 132 10.20 -18.99 -7.70
C GLU A 132 10.94 -19.64 -6.52
N ASP A 133 10.79 -19.08 -5.32
CA ASP A 133 11.36 -19.65 -4.09
C ASP A 133 10.81 -21.06 -3.81
N ASP A 134 9.50 -21.26 -3.94
CA ASP A 134 8.86 -22.56 -3.78
C ASP A 134 9.40 -23.58 -4.79
N ALA A 135 9.57 -23.17 -6.06
CA ALA A 135 10.14 -24.03 -7.09
C ALA A 135 11.60 -24.40 -6.77
N LYS A 136 12.39 -23.45 -6.27
CA LYS A 136 13.78 -23.68 -5.86
C LYS A 136 13.89 -24.61 -4.66
N ILE A 137 13.05 -24.42 -3.65
CA ILE A 137 12.97 -25.30 -2.48
C ILE A 137 12.54 -26.71 -2.92
N ALA A 138 11.52 -26.83 -3.76
CA ALA A 138 11.07 -28.11 -4.29
C ALA A 138 12.20 -28.82 -5.06
N ALA A 139 12.97 -28.10 -5.88
CA ALA A 139 14.12 -28.66 -6.59
C ALA A 139 15.24 -29.13 -5.63
N GLN A 140 15.51 -28.38 -4.57
CA GLN A 140 16.52 -28.73 -3.55
C GLN A 140 16.09 -29.87 -2.63
N THR A 141 14.78 -30.05 -2.46
CA THR A 141 14.17 -31.07 -1.58
C THR A 141 13.55 -32.23 -2.35
N ALA A 142 13.85 -32.33 -3.65
CA ALA A 142 13.41 -33.45 -4.48
C ALA A 142 14.18 -34.73 -4.09
N ALA A 143 13.44 -35.83 -3.96
CA ALA A 143 13.96 -37.17 -3.91
C ALA A 143 14.53 -37.56 -5.28
N ILE A 144 15.33 -38.64 -5.30
CA ILE A 144 16.02 -39.13 -6.51
C ILE A 144 15.03 -39.51 -7.62
N ASP A 145 13.79 -39.87 -7.26
CA ASP A 145 12.70 -40.19 -8.18
C ASP A 145 11.89 -38.96 -8.64
N GLY A 146 12.28 -37.76 -8.22
CA GLY A 146 11.58 -36.50 -8.53
C GLY A 146 10.39 -36.19 -7.63
N GLY A 147 10.08 -37.04 -6.63
CA GLY A 147 9.06 -36.76 -5.63
C GLY A 147 9.54 -35.85 -4.50
N ALA A 148 8.63 -35.33 -3.66
CA ALA A 148 9.04 -34.58 -2.47
C ALA A 148 9.66 -35.51 -1.42
N LEU A 149 10.79 -35.12 -0.80
CA LEU A 149 11.38 -35.87 0.32
C LEU A 149 10.41 -35.96 1.50
N SER A 150 10.26 -37.16 2.08
CA SER A 150 9.42 -37.31 3.27
C SER A 150 10.02 -36.60 4.48
N VAL A 151 9.17 -36.09 5.38
CA VAL A 151 9.57 -35.42 6.64
C VAL A 151 10.53 -36.31 7.46
N SER A 152 10.32 -37.63 7.45
CA SER A 152 11.18 -38.61 8.14
C SER A 152 12.62 -38.70 7.60
N VAL A 153 12.83 -38.31 6.34
CA VAL A 153 14.17 -38.25 5.72
C VAL A 153 14.83 -36.91 6.02
N LEU A 154 14.07 -35.81 5.92
CA LEU A 154 14.53 -34.47 6.29
C LEU A 154 14.95 -34.38 7.75
N SER A 155 14.22 -35.02 8.68
CA SER A 155 14.53 -34.99 10.11
C SER A 155 15.91 -35.59 10.46
N LYS A 156 16.49 -36.40 9.58
CA LYS A 156 17.84 -36.98 9.79
C LYS A 156 18.97 -35.96 9.65
N TYR A 157 18.72 -34.80 9.03
CA TYR A 157 19.72 -33.76 8.79
C TYR A 157 19.76 -32.67 9.87
N PHE A 158 18.85 -32.68 10.85
CA PHE A 158 18.70 -31.63 11.88
C PHE A 158 19.09 -32.13 13.29
N GLN A 159 20.15 -32.94 13.42
CA GLN A 159 20.69 -33.36 14.73
C GLN A 159 21.42 -32.22 15.46
#